data_AF-A0A8J2PIW4-F1
#
_entry.id   AF-A0A8J2PIW4-F1
#
_cell.length_a   1.000
_cell.length_b   1.000
_cell.length_c   1.000
_cell.angle_alpha   90.00
_cell.angle_beta   90.00
_cell.angle_gamma   90.00
#
_symmetry.space_group_name_H-M   'P 1'
#
loop_
_entity.id
_entity.type
_entity.pdbx_description
1 polymer ?
#
loop_
_entity_poly.entity_id
_entity_poly.type
_entity_poly.pdbx_seq_one_letter_code
_entity_poly.pdbx_strand_id
1 'polypeptide(L)' 'MKLTKDHFTSSWKQGLIEGFISKIHAEELLRSCQDNTFFLRFTESMEPRKAPNQLWKGSISIIWVQT' A
#
# COMPACT_ATOMS: atom_id res chain seq x y z
N MET A 1 -10.86 7.72 0.78
CA MET A 1 -10.39 6.71 -0.19
C MET A 1 -11.52 5.76 -0.51
N LYS A 2 -11.90 5.66 -1.80
CA LYS A 2 -12.96 4.75 -2.25
C LYS A 2 -12.54 3.28 -2.14
N LEU A 3 -11.29 2.95 -2.53
CA LEU A 3 -10.73 1.60 -2.41
C LEU A 3 -10.81 1.03 -0.98
N THR A 4 -10.36 1.81 0.02
CA THR A 4 -10.40 1.36 1.41
C THR A 4 -11.84 1.13 1.87
N LYS A 5 -12.75 2.06 1.56
CA LYS A 5 -14.17 1.95 1.95
C LYS A 5 -14.84 0.73 1.31
N ASP A 6 -14.61 0.52 0.02
CA ASP A 6 -15.32 -0.47 -0.78
C ASP A 6 -14.77 -1.89 -0.57
N HIS A 7 -13.46 -2.04 -0.29
CA HIS A 7 -12.80 -3.37 -0.30
C HIS A 7 -11.95 -3.70 0.93
N PHE A 8 -11.45 -2.71 1.67
CA PHE A 8 -10.46 -2.94 2.73
C PHE A 8 -10.85 -2.35 4.09
N THR A 9 -12.12 -2.02 4.32
CA THR A 9 -12.56 -1.36 5.56
C THR A 9 -12.21 -2.17 6.80
N SER A 10 -12.43 -3.48 6.74
CA SER A 10 -12.13 -4.39 7.87
C SER A 10 -10.61 -4.45 8.13
N SER A 11 -9.82 -4.76 7.11
CA SER A 11 -8.35 -4.85 7.22
C SER A 11 -7.71 -3.54 7.65
N TRP A 12 -8.22 -2.39 7.17
CA TRP A 12 -7.78 -1.07 7.61
C TRP A 12 -8.07 -0.84 9.09
N LYS A 13 -9.29 -1.12 9.55
CA LYS A 13 -9.68 -0.96 10.95
C LYS A 13 -8.91 -1.91 11.89
N GLN A 14 -8.49 -3.06 11.39
CA GLN A 14 -7.69 -4.03 12.16
C GLN A 14 -6.19 -3.70 12.16
N GLY A 15 -5.75 -2.64 11.47
CA GLY A 15 -4.32 -2.28 11.40
C GLY A 15 -3.49 -3.23 10.53
N LEU A 16 -4.12 -4.01 9.64
CA LEU A 16 -3.42 -4.97 8.76
C LEU A 16 -2.83 -4.31 7.49
N ILE A 17 -3.03 -3.00 7.33
CA ILE A 17 -2.53 -2.22 6.21
C ILE A 17 -1.68 -1.10 6.80
N GLU A 18 -0.38 -1.15 6.55
CA GLU A 18 0.61 -0.16 7.02
C GLU A 18 0.28 1.25 6.49
N GLY A 19 -0.37 1.30 5.32
CA GLY A 19 -0.92 2.53 4.77
C GLY A 19 0.10 3.31 3.94
N PHE A 20 0.33 4.57 4.30
CA PHE A 20 1.17 5.50 3.54
C PHE A 20 2.63 5.43 4.00
N ILE A 21 3.33 4.41 3.55
CA ILE A 21 4.78 4.27 3.71
C ILE A 21 5.45 4.54 2.36
N SER A 22 6.75 4.85 2.27
CA SER A 22 7.48 4.90 0.98
C SER A 22 8.06 3.52 0.64
N LYS A 23 8.36 3.24 -0.63
CA LYS A 23 8.90 1.91 -1.00
C LYS A 23 10.20 1.63 -0.22
N ILE A 24 11.10 2.61 -0.21
CA ILE A 24 12.40 2.54 0.46
C ILE A 24 12.23 2.25 1.95
N HIS A 25 11.35 2.99 2.62
CA HIS A 25 11.16 2.81 4.06
C HIS A 25 10.54 1.43 4.39
N ALA A 26 9.61 0.95 3.56
CA ALA A 26 9.03 -0.38 3.74
C ALA A 26 10.08 -1.50 3.57
N GLU A 27 11.00 -1.35 2.60
CA GLU A 27 12.12 -2.29 2.41
C GLU A 27 13.08 -2.28 3.60
N GLU A 28 13.39 -1.11 4.15
CA GLU A 28 14.25 -0.98 5.34
C GLU A 28 13.65 -1.69 6.56
N LEU A 29 12.35 -1.51 6.83
CA LEU A 29 11.67 -2.20 7.92
C LEU A 29 11.67 -3.72 7.72
N LEU A 30 11.41 -4.19 6.49
CA LEU A 30 11.38 -5.63 6.17
C LEU A 30 12.75 -6.31 6.31
N ARG A 31 13.87 -5.59 6.13
CA ARG A 31 15.21 -6.15 6.32
C ARG A 31 15.49 -6.64 7.75
N SER A 32 14.77 -6.09 8.73
CA SER A 32 14.88 -6.50 10.14
C SER A 32 13.91 -7.63 10.52
N CYS A 33 13.02 -8.01 9.60
CA CYS A 33 11.97 -9.00 9.82
C CYS A 33 12.40 -10.40 9.35
N GLN A 34 11.63 -11.41 9.74
CA GLN A 34 11.83 -12.78 9.27
C GLN A 34 11.45 -12.92 7.79
N ASP A 35 12.05 -13.89 7.11
CA ASP A 35 11.72 -14.24 5.74
C ASP A 35 10.21 -14.50 5.57
N ASN A 36 9.68 -14.12 4.42
CA ASN A 36 8.25 -14.17 4.09
C ASN A 36 7.38 -13.14 4.84
N THR A 37 7.97 -12.24 5.62
CA THR A 37 7.25 -11.06 6.12
C THR A 37 6.94 -10.13 4.96
N PHE A 38 5.71 -9.59 4.94
CA PHE A 38 5.26 -8.65 3.92
C PHE A 38 4.44 -7.52 4.52
N PHE A 39 4.35 -6.40 3.80
CA PHE A 39 3.48 -5.28 4.12
C PHE A 39 2.45 -5.00 3.02
N LEU A 40 1.24 -4.63 3.45
CA LEU A 40 0.20 -4.04 2.62
C LEU A 40 0.30 -2.52 2.74
N ARG A 41 0.48 -1.83 1.61
CA ARG A 41 0.68 -0.37 1.57
C ARG A 41 -0.10 0.28 0.44
N PHE A 42 -0.50 1.53 0.61
CA PHE A 42 -1.05 2.32 -0.47
C PHE A 42 0.06 2.70 -1.46
N THR A 43 -0.22 2.53 -2.75
CA THR A 43 0.72 2.94 -3.79
C THR A 43 0.60 4.44 -3.99
N GLU A 44 1.72 5.17 -3.88
CA GLU A 44 1.77 6.54 -4.37
C GLU A 44 1.76 6.50 -5.89
N SER A 45 0.60 6.77 -6.50
CA SER A 45 0.54 6.99 -7.95
C SER A 45 1.10 8.37 -8.24
N MET A 46 2.35 8.45 -8.71
CA MET A 46 2.93 9.67 -9.28
C MET A 46 2.39 10.01 -10.67
N GLU A 47 1.22 9.48 -11.05
CA GLU A 47 0.69 9.72 -12.38
C GLU A 47 0.28 11.20 -12.51
N PRO A 48 0.80 11.93 -13.52
CA PRO A 48 0.42 13.31 -13.75
C PRO A 48 -1.09 13.38 -13.98
N ARG A 49 -1.71 14.47 -13.49
CA ARG A 49 -3.16 14.76 -13.51
C ARG A 49 -3.84 14.10 -14.71
N LYS A 50 -4.49 12.95 -14.48
CA LYS A 50 -5.25 12.25 -15.53
C LYS A 50 -6.42 13.10 -15.99
N ALA A 51 -6.88 12.82 -17.21
CA ALA A 51 -7.99 13.49 -17.89
C ALA A 51 -9.18 13.74 -16.94
N PRO A 52 -9.93 14.86 -17.12
CA PRO A 52 -10.92 15.36 -16.15
C PRO A 52 -12.02 14.37 -15.74
N ASN A 53 -12.24 13.29 -16.50
CA ASN A 53 -13.27 12.28 -16.24
C ASN A 53 -12.73 10.92 -15.74
N GLN A 54 -11.43 10.82 -15.42
CA GLN A 54 -10.88 9.57 -14.92
C GLN A 54 -11.01 9.49 -13.39
N LEU A 55 -11.90 8.61 -12.95
CA LEU A 55 -12.11 8.33 -11.53
C LEU A 55 -10.81 7.80 -10.90
N TRP A 56 -10.29 8.52 -9.90
CA TRP A 56 -9.15 8.07 -9.09
C TRP A 56 -9.43 6.68 -8.50
N LYS A 57 -8.74 5.67 -9.02
CA LYS A 57 -8.70 4.33 -8.43
C LYS A 57 -7.37 4.21 -7.70
N GLY A 58 -7.37 4.48 -6.40
CA GLY A 58 -6.22 4.16 -5.56
C GLY A 58 -5.91 2.66 -5.65
N SER A 59 -4.65 2.28 -5.42
CA SER A 59 -4.21 0.88 -5.39
C SER A 59 -3.51 0.55 -4.07
N ILE A 60 -3.54 -0.73 -3.71
CA ILE A 60 -2.72 -1.32 -2.65
C ILE A 60 -1.67 -2.19 -3.31
N SER A 61 -0.42 -2.08 -2.86
CA SER A 61 0.70 -2.92 -3.27
C SER A 61 1.18 -3.76 -2.10
N ILE A 62 1.61 -4.99 -2.39
CA ILE A 62 2.27 -5.89 -1.45
C ILE A 62 3.78 -5.75 -1.66
N ILE A 63 4.54 -5.65 -0.58
CA ILE A 63 6.00 -5.67 -0.61
C ILE A 63 6.51 -6.70 0.38
N TRP A 64 7.49 -7.50 -0.04
CA TRP A 64 8.18 -8.49 0.75
C TRP A 64 9.66 -8.47 0.37
N VAL A 65 10.52 -8.91 1.28
CA VAL A 65 11.94 -9.14 1.00
C VAL A 65 12.19 -10.64 1.07
N GLN A 66 12.94 -11.15 0.10
CA GLN A 66 13.44 -12.51 0.08
C GLN A 66 14.95 -12.42 0.25
N THR A 67 15.48 -13.03 1.31
CA THR A 67 16.91 -13.06 1.62
C THR A 67 17.69 -13.94 0.64
#